data_AF-A0A8S3UJE5-F1
#
_entry.id   AF-A0A8S3UJE5-F1
#
_cell.length_a   1.000
_cell.length_b   1.000
_cell.length_c   1.000
_cell.angle_alpha   90.00
_cell.angle_beta   90.00
_cell.angle_gamma   90.00
#
_symmetry.space_group_name_H-M   'P 1'
#
loop_
_entity.id
_entity.type
_entity.pdbx_description
1 polymer ?
#
loop_
_entity_poly.entity_id
_entity_poly.type
_entity_poly.pdbx_seq_one_letter_code
_entity_poly.pdbx_strand_id
1 'polypeptide(L)'
;MGWHPVFIHNQCNVVRLWCRLMNMPGHRICRKVFVWDRDMSRRYRNTWFNSAKTLLDRCNLSHLTENDSAISTRFILDSVKSKLVADFKDKWFNEINSMPKLRTYKHLKTDFFAEPYVQKHLTRTQRSAIARIRCGTFPLEVERGRYRNIPIEQRVCKMCNSGSIEDEQHFILYCDRYSVLRNKLFTAISPDPAYPLHINELPPNAALNELLSNNNKSIANFILDCDRIRREII
;
A
#
# COMPACT_ATOMS: atom_id res chain seq x y z
N MET A 1 2.94 -1.61 2.14
CA MET A 1 4.26 -2.25 1.90
C MET A 1 4.56 -2.49 0.42
N GLY A 2 3.61 -2.35 -0.52
CA GLY A 2 3.92 -2.28 -1.96
C GLY A 2 4.39 -3.58 -2.62
N TRP A 3 4.23 -4.72 -1.96
CA TRP A 3 4.52 -6.03 -2.53
C TRP A 3 3.38 -6.49 -3.40
N HIS A 4 3.69 -7.08 -4.55
CA HIS A 4 2.66 -7.70 -5.37
C HIS A 4 1.97 -8.84 -4.60
N PRO A 5 0.64 -8.92 -4.64
CA PRO A 5 -0.10 -10.00 -4.01
C PRO A 5 0.32 -11.38 -4.54
N VAL A 6 0.30 -12.38 -3.65
CA VAL A 6 0.62 -13.78 -3.98
C VAL A 6 -0.30 -14.33 -5.09
N PHE A 7 -1.54 -13.86 -5.18
CA PHE A 7 -2.48 -14.32 -6.20
C PHE A 7 -2.00 -14.01 -7.63
N ILE A 8 -1.27 -12.92 -7.85
CA ILE A 8 -0.71 -12.57 -9.17
C ILE A 8 0.27 -13.65 -9.60
N HIS A 9 1.15 -14.06 -8.68
CA HIS A 9 2.10 -15.13 -8.92
C HIS A 9 1.39 -16.46 -9.22
N ASN A 10 0.36 -16.80 -8.44
CA ASN A 10 -0.45 -18.01 -8.68
C ASN A 10 -1.10 -17.99 -10.06
N GLN A 11 -1.72 -16.89 -10.46
CA GLN A 11 -2.36 -16.73 -11.78
C GLN A 11 -1.34 -16.84 -12.92
N CYS A 12 -0.15 -16.26 -12.78
CA CYS A 12 0.95 -16.49 -13.72
C CYS A 12 1.34 -17.97 -13.81
N ASN A 13 1.31 -18.72 -12.71
CA ASN A 13 1.62 -20.16 -12.72
C ASN A 13 0.54 -20.98 -13.43
N VAL A 14 -0.75 -20.62 -13.27
CA VAL A 14 -1.86 -21.23 -14.02
C VAL A 14 -1.65 -21.04 -15.52
N VAL A 15 -1.36 -19.81 -15.96
CA VAL A 15 -1.09 -19.52 -17.37
C VAL A 15 0.18 -20.21 -17.86
N ARG A 16 1.23 -20.31 -17.04
CA ARG A 16 2.45 -21.04 -17.40
C ARG A 16 2.17 -22.52 -17.67
N LEU A 17 1.36 -23.15 -16.82
CA LEU A 17 0.93 -24.53 -17.03
C LEU A 17 0.10 -24.65 -18.31
N TRP A 18 -0.83 -23.73 -18.55
CA TRP A 18 -1.61 -23.67 -19.78
C TRP A 18 -0.70 -23.59 -21.03
N CYS A 19 0.28 -22.68 -21.04
CA CYS A 19 1.23 -22.55 -22.15
C CYS A 19 2.05 -23.83 -22.36
N ARG A 20 2.46 -24.48 -21.28
CA ARG A 20 3.18 -25.76 -21.33
C ARG A 20 2.33 -26.87 -21.94
N LEU A 21 1.04 -26.94 -21.60
CA LEU A 21 0.10 -27.93 -22.13
C LEU A 21 -0.26 -27.65 -23.59
N MET A 22 -0.27 -26.39 -24.02
CA MET A 22 -0.45 -26.00 -25.43
C MET A 22 0.73 -26.42 -26.31
N ASN A 23 1.95 -26.15 -25.86
CA ASN A 23 3.17 -26.49 -26.59
C ASN A 23 3.56 -27.98 -26.46
N MET A 24 2.75 -28.80 -25.79
CA MET A 24 3.05 -30.21 -25.55
C MET A 24 2.63 -31.10 -26.73
N PRO A 25 3.45 -32.09 -27.14
CA PRO A 25 3.06 -33.05 -28.17
C PRO A 25 1.77 -33.81 -27.84
N GLY A 26 0.91 -34.02 -28.84
CA GLY A 26 -0.40 -34.66 -28.72
C GLY A 26 -0.41 -36.08 -28.12
N HIS A 27 0.69 -36.82 -28.26
CA HIS A 27 0.78 -38.19 -27.74
C HIS A 27 0.92 -38.26 -26.21
N ARG A 28 1.37 -37.17 -25.56
CA ARG A 28 1.60 -37.16 -24.11
C ARG A 28 0.29 -37.11 -23.33
N ILE A 29 0.22 -37.89 -22.25
CA ILE A 29 -0.99 -38.01 -21.41
C ILE A 29 -1.49 -36.65 -20.93
N CYS A 30 -0.60 -35.78 -20.44
CA CYS A 30 -1.01 -34.45 -19.95
C CYS A 30 -1.69 -33.61 -21.04
N ARG A 31 -1.24 -33.69 -22.30
CA ARG A 31 -1.89 -33.01 -23.44
C ARG A 31 -3.26 -33.60 -23.73
N LYS A 32 -3.39 -34.93 -23.72
CA LYS A 32 -4.68 -35.62 -23.91
C LYS A 32 -5.69 -35.25 -22.83
N VAL A 33 -5.27 -35.24 -21.56
CA VAL A 33 -6.11 -34.84 -20.42
C VAL A 33 -6.52 -33.37 -20.55
N PHE A 34 -5.61 -32.49 -20.96
CA PHE A 34 -5.93 -31.08 -21.21
C PHE A 34 -6.97 -30.88 -22.32
N VAL A 35 -6.85 -31.60 -23.44
CA VAL A 35 -7.84 -31.57 -24.53
C VAL A 35 -9.19 -32.11 -24.05
N TRP A 36 -9.18 -33.21 -23.29
CA TRP A 36 -10.39 -33.75 -22.67
C TRP A 36 -11.07 -32.74 -21.73
N ASP A 37 -10.31 -32.07 -20.86
CA ASP A 37 -10.83 -31.05 -19.94
C ASP A 37 -11.39 -29.82 -20.68
N ARG A 38 -10.76 -29.44 -21.81
CA ARG A 38 -11.29 -28.43 -22.76
C ARG A 38 -12.63 -28.85 -23.36
N ASP A 39 -12.78 -30.10 -23.78
CA ASP A 39 -14.05 -30.59 -24.34
C ASP A 39 -15.15 -30.68 -23.26
N MET A 40 -14.79 -31.10 -22.04
CA MET A 40 -15.68 -31.10 -20.88
C MET A 40 -16.14 -29.68 -20.50
N SER A 41 -15.30 -28.68 -20.73
CA SER A 41 -15.58 -27.26 -20.44
C SER A 41 -16.82 -26.73 -21.16
N ARG A 42 -17.24 -27.38 -22.26
CA ARG A 42 -18.47 -27.06 -23.01
C ARG A 42 -19.74 -27.45 -22.25
N ARG A 43 -19.65 -28.45 -21.38
CA ARG A 43 -20.79 -28.98 -20.60
C ARG A 43 -20.74 -28.54 -19.14
N TYR A 44 -19.54 -28.37 -18.59
CA TYR A 44 -19.32 -28.05 -17.18
C TYR A 44 -18.59 -26.72 -17.03
N ARG A 45 -19.12 -25.84 -16.18
CA ARG A 45 -18.51 -24.53 -15.92
C ARG A 45 -17.25 -24.63 -15.03
N ASN A 46 -17.19 -25.60 -14.12
CA ASN A 46 -16.15 -25.72 -13.10
C ASN A 46 -14.97 -26.60 -13.53
N THR A 47 -14.47 -26.43 -14.75
CA THR A 47 -13.25 -27.12 -15.21
C THR A 47 -12.01 -26.27 -15.01
N TRP A 48 -10.85 -26.91 -15.00
CA TRP A 48 -9.58 -26.19 -14.93
C TRP A 48 -9.37 -25.33 -16.19
N PHE A 49 -9.74 -25.84 -17.36
CA PHE A 49 -9.69 -25.12 -18.62
C PHE A 49 -10.54 -23.85 -18.59
N ASN A 50 -11.79 -23.91 -18.12
CA ASN A 50 -12.63 -22.71 -18.01
C ASN A 50 -12.02 -21.69 -17.03
N SER A 51 -11.43 -22.14 -15.93
CA SER A 51 -10.73 -21.25 -14.99
C SER A 51 -9.54 -20.55 -15.63
N ALA A 52 -8.71 -21.27 -16.41
CA ALA A 52 -7.59 -20.70 -17.15
C ALA A 52 -8.07 -19.78 -18.29
N LYS A 53 -9.13 -20.16 -19.00
CA LYS A 53 -9.75 -19.36 -20.06
C LYS A 53 -10.28 -18.04 -19.52
N THR A 54 -11.04 -18.04 -18.42
CA THR A 54 -11.51 -16.80 -17.78
C THR A 54 -10.36 -15.88 -17.38
N LEU A 55 -9.23 -16.43 -16.93
CA LEU A 55 -8.04 -15.64 -16.63
C LEU A 55 -7.43 -15.02 -17.90
N LEU A 56 -7.31 -15.77 -18.99
CA LEU A 56 -6.84 -15.26 -20.28
C LEU A 56 -7.79 -14.21 -20.86
N ASP A 57 -9.10 -14.42 -20.74
CA ASP A 57 -10.14 -13.49 -21.18
C ASP A 57 -10.02 -12.14 -20.47
N ARG A 58 -9.82 -12.16 -19.14
CA ARG A 58 -9.53 -10.95 -18.35
C ARG A 58 -8.27 -10.22 -18.79
N CYS A 59 -7.33 -10.94 -19.40
CA CYS A 59 -6.11 -10.38 -19.95
C CYS A 59 -6.22 -10.02 -21.44
N ASN A 60 -7.41 -10.07 -22.04
CA ASN A 60 -7.66 -9.85 -23.47
C ASN A 60 -6.92 -10.85 -24.38
N LEU A 61 -6.73 -12.08 -23.90
CA LEU A 61 -6.01 -13.16 -24.60
C LEU A 61 -6.93 -14.32 -25.00
N SER A 62 -8.24 -14.08 -25.13
CA SER A 62 -9.26 -15.08 -25.49
C SER A 62 -8.95 -15.82 -26.79
N HIS A 63 -8.39 -15.12 -27.78
CA HIS A 63 -8.03 -15.66 -29.08
C HIS A 63 -7.05 -16.85 -29.00
N LEU A 64 -6.25 -16.93 -27.93
CA LEU A 64 -5.31 -18.03 -27.70
C LEU A 64 -6.00 -19.35 -27.33
N THR A 65 -7.27 -19.30 -26.92
CA THR A 65 -8.02 -20.49 -26.51
C THR A 65 -8.72 -21.20 -27.67
N GLU A 66 -8.78 -20.55 -28.83
CA GLU A 66 -9.50 -21.03 -30.01
C GLU A 66 -8.60 -21.80 -30.99
N ASN A 67 -7.30 -21.48 -31.01
CA ASN A 67 -6.34 -22.04 -31.95
C ASN A 67 -5.25 -22.86 -31.23
N ASP A 68 -4.94 -24.05 -31.76
CA ASP A 68 -3.88 -24.93 -31.24
C ASP A 68 -2.48 -24.59 -31.80
N SER A 69 -2.21 -23.31 -32.06
CA SER A 69 -0.92 -22.84 -32.57
C SER A 69 0.16 -22.82 -31.49
N ALA A 70 1.42 -22.93 -31.91
CA ALA A 70 2.55 -22.76 -31.00
C ALA A 70 2.56 -21.33 -30.45
N ILE A 71 2.78 -21.21 -29.14
CA ILE A 71 2.66 -19.93 -28.43
C ILE A 71 3.93 -19.56 -27.67
N SER A 72 4.25 -18.26 -27.71
CA SER A 72 5.34 -17.69 -26.92
C SER A 72 4.95 -17.60 -25.45
N THR A 73 5.43 -18.55 -24.65
CA THR A 73 5.15 -18.59 -23.20
C THR A 73 5.64 -17.32 -22.50
N ARG A 74 6.80 -16.79 -22.90
CA ARG A 74 7.37 -15.57 -22.32
C ARG A 74 6.46 -14.36 -22.54
N PHE A 75 6.09 -14.11 -23.80
CA PHE A 75 5.23 -12.98 -24.14
C PHE A 75 3.90 -13.03 -23.39
N ILE A 76 3.24 -14.19 -23.39
CA ILE A 76 1.95 -14.37 -22.69
C ILE A 76 2.09 -14.10 -21.20
N LEU A 77 3.13 -14.62 -20.55
CA LEU A 77 3.33 -14.40 -19.13
C LEU A 77 3.62 -12.93 -18.80
N ASP A 78 4.38 -12.24 -19.65
CA ASP A 78 4.66 -10.81 -19.48
C ASP A 78 3.39 -9.96 -19.65
N SER A 79 2.55 -10.26 -20.64
CA SER A 79 1.26 -9.61 -20.86
C SER A 79 0.29 -9.84 -19.70
N VAL A 80 0.13 -11.09 -19.27
CA VAL A 80 -0.73 -11.44 -18.12
C VAL A 80 -0.25 -10.77 -16.85
N LYS A 81 1.05 -10.86 -16.54
CA LYS A 81 1.61 -10.25 -15.34
C LYS A 81 1.39 -8.74 -15.33
N SER A 82 1.67 -8.08 -16.45
CA SER A 82 1.50 -6.62 -16.57
C SER A 82 0.05 -6.21 -16.36
N LYS A 83 -0.90 -6.93 -17.00
CA LYS A 83 -2.33 -6.65 -16.85
C LYS A 83 -2.83 -6.88 -15.42
N LEU A 84 -2.46 -8.01 -14.79
CA LEU A 84 -2.85 -8.30 -13.41
C LEU A 84 -2.28 -7.29 -12.41
N VAL A 85 -1.05 -6.83 -12.63
CA VAL A 85 -0.44 -5.78 -11.80
C VAL A 85 -1.17 -4.44 -11.99
N ALA A 86 -1.50 -4.07 -13.23
CA ALA A 86 -2.25 -2.86 -13.53
C ALA A 86 -3.64 -2.87 -12.86
N ASP A 87 -4.43 -3.93 -13.10
CA ASP A 87 -5.77 -4.09 -12.51
C ASP A 87 -5.73 -4.02 -10.97
N PHE A 88 -4.69 -4.62 -10.38
CA PHE A 88 -4.49 -4.57 -8.94
C PHE A 88 -4.14 -3.16 -8.44
N LYS A 89 -3.24 -2.43 -9.14
CA LYS A 89 -2.89 -1.05 -8.80
C LYS A 89 -4.11 -0.13 -8.89
N ASP A 90 -4.93 -0.28 -9.94
CA ASP A 90 -6.14 0.52 -10.12
C ASP A 90 -7.15 0.27 -9.00
N LYS A 91 -7.40 -1.01 -8.70
CA LYS A 91 -8.27 -1.40 -7.58
C LYS A 91 -7.77 -0.83 -6.26
N TRP A 92 -6.48 -1.00 -5.97
CA TRP A 92 -5.84 -0.50 -4.75
C TRP A 92 -5.96 1.02 -4.62
N PHE A 93 -5.73 1.76 -5.70
CA PHE A 93 -5.83 3.22 -5.71
C PHE A 93 -7.27 3.68 -5.43
N ASN A 94 -8.26 3.03 -6.05
CA ASN A 94 -9.68 3.33 -5.83
C ASN A 94 -10.10 3.02 -4.38
N GLU A 95 -9.69 1.87 -3.83
CA GLU A 95 -9.98 1.49 -2.44
C GLU A 95 -9.43 2.52 -1.46
N ILE A 96 -8.18 2.96 -1.60
CA ILE A 96 -7.57 3.94 -0.70
C ILE A 96 -8.32 5.27 -0.71
N ASN A 97 -8.68 5.76 -1.90
CA ASN A 97 -9.35 7.05 -2.04
C ASN A 97 -10.79 7.00 -1.52
N SER A 98 -11.43 5.82 -1.53
CA SER A 98 -12.78 5.62 -1.00
C SER A 98 -12.85 5.57 0.53
N MET A 99 -11.74 5.29 1.23
CA MET A 99 -11.74 5.05 2.67
C MET A 99 -11.43 6.33 3.47
N PRO A 100 -12.39 6.91 4.24
CA PRO A 100 -12.16 8.14 4.99
C PRO A 100 -11.06 8.00 6.07
N LYS A 101 -10.88 6.79 6.60
CA LYS A 101 -9.82 6.48 7.58
C LYS A 101 -8.42 6.76 7.05
N LEU A 102 -8.19 6.59 5.75
CA LEU A 102 -6.87 6.68 5.12
C LEU A 102 -6.49 8.11 4.73
N ARG A 103 -7.04 9.13 5.41
CA ARG A 103 -6.82 10.57 5.14
C ARG A 103 -5.35 10.95 4.97
N THR A 104 -4.48 10.47 5.86
CA THR A 104 -3.05 10.79 5.83
C THR A 104 -2.32 9.86 4.88
N TYR A 105 -2.66 8.57 4.92
CA TYR A 105 -2.05 7.55 4.06
C TYR A 105 -2.16 7.89 2.56
N LYS A 106 -3.34 8.32 2.09
CA LYS A 106 -3.58 8.61 0.66
C LYS A 106 -2.73 9.77 0.12
N HIS A 107 -2.36 10.72 0.98
CA HIS A 107 -1.48 11.83 0.60
C HIS A 107 0.00 11.43 0.59
N LEU A 108 0.37 10.43 1.41
CA LEU A 108 1.74 9.96 1.51
C LEU A 108 2.06 8.82 0.53
N LYS A 109 1.05 8.05 0.13
CA LYS A 109 1.19 6.86 -0.71
C LYS A 109 0.54 7.06 -2.07
N THR A 110 1.29 7.66 -2.99
CA THR A 110 0.82 7.98 -4.35
C THR A 110 1.06 6.88 -5.37
N ASP A 111 2.07 6.03 -5.18
CA ASP A 111 2.34 4.88 -6.05
C ASP A 111 2.59 3.60 -5.25
N PHE A 112 2.33 2.46 -5.88
CA PHE A 112 2.42 1.13 -5.32
C PHE A 112 3.85 0.58 -5.37
N PHE A 113 4.66 0.97 -4.38
CA PHE A 113 6.02 0.44 -4.15
C PHE A 113 6.35 0.33 -2.65
N ALA A 114 7.47 -0.32 -2.31
CA ALA A 114 7.91 -0.44 -0.93
C ALA A 114 8.39 0.91 -0.37
N GLU A 115 7.92 1.30 0.82
CA GLU A 115 8.24 2.60 1.39
C GLU A 115 9.71 2.74 1.80
N PRO A 116 10.38 3.87 1.54
CA PRO A 116 11.81 4.05 1.83
C PRO A 116 12.18 3.80 3.30
N TYR A 117 11.30 4.22 4.24
CA TYR A 117 11.53 4.05 5.67
C TYR A 117 11.61 2.58 6.13
N VAL A 118 11.09 1.65 5.34
CA VAL A 118 11.16 0.21 5.64
C VAL A 118 12.58 -0.33 5.43
N GLN A 119 13.30 0.26 4.47
CA GLN A 119 14.65 -0.13 4.06
C GLN A 119 15.75 0.65 4.80
N LYS A 120 15.42 1.78 5.44
CA LYS A 120 16.38 2.58 6.23
C LYS A 120 16.76 1.88 7.55
N HIS A 121 17.96 2.22 8.06
CA HIS A 121 18.48 1.75 9.35
C HIS A 121 17.71 2.36 10.53
N LEU A 122 16.54 1.80 10.83
CA LEU A 122 15.65 2.20 11.91
C LEU A 122 15.36 1.01 12.82
N THR A 123 15.26 1.25 14.12
CA THR A 123 14.83 0.22 15.08
C THR A 123 13.40 -0.23 14.76
N ARG A 124 13.01 -1.41 15.24
CA ARG A 124 11.63 -1.91 15.11
C ARG A 124 10.62 -0.90 15.65
N THR A 125 10.92 -0.28 16.78
CA THR A 125 10.05 0.71 17.44
C THR A 125 9.91 1.98 16.60
N GLN A 126 11.02 2.49 16.05
CA GLN A 126 11.00 3.65 15.14
C GLN A 126 10.18 3.38 13.88
N ARG A 127 10.39 2.23 13.21
CA ARG A 127 9.61 1.86 12.02
C ARG A 127 8.12 1.72 12.34
N SER A 128 7.80 1.10 13.48
CA SER A 128 6.42 0.97 13.94
C SER A 128 5.77 2.33 14.19
N ALA A 129 6.46 3.27 14.85
CA ALA A 129 5.96 4.61 15.11
C ALA A 129 5.59 5.36 13.81
N ILE A 130 6.50 5.36 12.83
CA ILE A 130 6.24 5.96 11.51
C ILE A 130 5.05 5.28 10.84
N ALA A 131 5.05 3.95 10.76
CA ALA A 131 3.98 3.18 10.11
C ALA A 131 2.62 3.47 10.76
N ARG A 132 2.57 3.59 12.09
CA ARG A 132 1.33 3.87 12.83
C ARG A 132 0.77 5.24 12.49
N ILE A 133 1.60 6.27 12.43
CA ILE A 133 1.19 7.60 11.98
C ILE A 133 0.70 7.55 10.54
N ARG A 134 1.50 6.99 9.62
CA ARG A 134 1.15 6.91 8.18
C ARG A 134 -0.18 6.19 7.94
N CYS A 135 -0.46 5.13 8.69
CA CYS A 135 -1.67 4.33 8.56
C CYS A 135 -2.86 4.82 9.42
N GLY A 136 -2.72 5.91 10.18
CA GLY A 136 -3.78 6.40 11.07
C GLY A 136 -4.15 5.42 12.20
N THR A 137 -3.16 4.72 12.75
CA THR A 137 -3.31 3.75 13.87
C THR A 137 -2.51 4.15 15.11
N PHE A 138 -1.89 5.34 15.08
CA PHE A 138 -1.34 5.96 16.28
C PHE A 138 -2.51 6.40 17.19
N PRO A 139 -2.39 6.33 18.53
CA PRO A 139 -3.53 6.48 19.44
C PRO A 139 -3.83 7.97 19.69
N LEU A 140 -4.11 8.69 18.62
CA LEU A 140 -4.63 10.06 18.62
C LEU A 140 -6.14 10.05 18.83
N GLU A 141 -6.71 11.14 19.33
CA GLU A 141 -8.16 11.24 19.54
C GLU A 141 -8.95 11.06 18.25
N VAL A 142 -8.39 11.36 17.08
CA VAL A 142 -9.05 11.08 15.80
C VAL A 142 -9.30 9.57 15.55
N GLU A 143 -8.43 8.69 16.06
CA GLU A 143 -8.57 7.22 15.97
C GLU A 143 -9.25 6.65 17.22
N ARG A 144 -8.90 7.12 18.43
CA ARG A 144 -9.55 6.68 19.68
C ARG A 144 -11.02 7.07 19.71
N GLY A 145 -11.33 8.30 19.34
CA GLY A 145 -12.70 8.81 19.23
C GLY A 145 -13.50 8.09 18.15
N ARG A 146 -12.86 7.60 17.07
CA ARG A 146 -13.51 6.76 16.06
C ARG A 146 -14.03 5.45 16.67
N TYR A 147 -13.23 4.76 17.46
CA TYR A 147 -13.67 3.52 18.14
C TYR A 147 -14.78 3.77 19.18
N ARG A 148 -14.88 5.00 19.70
CA ARG A 148 -15.92 5.43 20.63
C ARG A 148 -17.13 6.09 19.96
N ASN A 149 -17.18 6.12 18.62
CA ASN A 149 -18.21 6.80 17.83
C ASN A 149 -18.40 8.29 18.19
N ILE A 150 -17.33 8.97 18.60
CA ILE A 150 -17.34 10.42 18.87
C ILE A 150 -17.32 11.16 17.52
N PRO A 151 -18.15 12.20 17.30
CA PRO A 151 -18.10 13.03 16.08
C PRO A 151 -16.71 13.66 15.86
N ILE A 152 -16.28 13.83 14.61
CA ILE A 152 -14.88 14.21 14.29
C ILE A 152 -14.49 15.55 14.90
N GLU A 153 -15.42 16.50 14.89
CA GLU A 153 -15.34 17.83 15.48
C GLU A 153 -15.13 17.81 17.00
N GLN A 154 -15.49 16.72 17.69
CA GLN A 154 -15.30 16.55 19.12
C GLN A 154 -14.03 15.75 19.46
N ARG A 155 -13.27 15.26 18.46
CA ARG A 155 -12.04 14.49 18.66
C ARG A 155 -10.84 15.41 18.90
N VAL A 156 -10.97 16.27 19.90
CA VAL A 156 -10.01 17.34 20.20
C VAL A 156 -8.77 16.82 20.92
N CYS A 157 -7.64 17.52 20.73
CA CYS A 157 -6.38 17.24 21.40
C CYS A 157 -6.51 17.47 22.90
N LYS A 158 -6.13 16.45 23.68
CA LYS A 158 -6.10 16.49 25.15
C LYS A 158 -4.74 16.91 25.71
N MET A 159 -3.74 17.02 24.85
CA MET A 159 -2.38 17.35 25.24
C MET A 159 -2.10 18.85 25.22
N CYS A 160 -2.88 19.62 24.46
CA CYS A 160 -2.82 21.07 24.38
C CYS A 160 -4.20 21.69 24.65
N ASN A 161 -4.24 23.02 24.81
CA ASN A 161 -5.47 23.76 25.10
C ASN A 161 -6.04 24.45 23.84
N SER A 162 -5.62 24.06 22.63
CA SER A 162 -6.02 24.74 21.40
C SER A 162 -7.46 24.45 20.96
N GLY A 163 -8.11 23.44 21.56
CA GLY A 163 -9.43 22.96 21.12
C GLY A 163 -9.45 22.36 19.72
N SER A 164 -8.28 22.13 19.10
CA SER A 164 -8.17 21.60 17.74
C SER A 164 -8.35 20.08 17.71
N ILE A 165 -8.82 19.55 16.58
CA ILE A 165 -8.92 18.10 16.33
C ILE A 165 -7.52 17.47 16.40
N GLU A 166 -7.38 16.36 17.12
CA GLU A 166 -6.11 15.64 17.23
C GLU A 166 -5.93 14.62 16.11
N ASP A 167 -5.53 15.10 14.95
CA ASP A 167 -5.10 14.27 13.83
C ASP A 167 -3.57 14.27 13.65
N GLU A 168 -3.08 13.57 12.62
CA GLU A 168 -1.64 13.47 12.37
C GLU A 168 -0.99 14.83 12.04
N GLN A 169 -1.74 15.74 11.41
CA GLN A 169 -1.25 17.09 11.11
C GLN A 169 -1.10 17.90 12.39
N HIS A 170 -2.14 17.98 13.23
CA HIS A 170 -2.06 18.67 14.51
C HIS A 170 -0.96 18.09 15.40
N PHE A 171 -0.89 16.77 15.50
CA PHE A 171 0.11 16.07 16.31
C PHE A 171 1.55 16.43 15.92
N ILE A 172 1.87 16.46 14.63
CA ILE A 172 3.24 16.70 14.14
C ILE A 172 3.56 18.19 14.03
N LEU A 173 2.63 19.01 13.52
CA LEU A 173 2.93 20.37 13.08
C LEU A 173 2.49 21.45 14.07
N TYR A 174 1.41 21.24 14.83
CA TYR A 174 0.72 22.36 15.51
C TYR A 174 0.59 22.21 17.02
N CYS A 175 0.58 21.00 17.57
CA CYS A 175 0.32 20.81 19.00
C CYS A 175 1.36 21.53 19.87
N ASP A 176 0.91 22.49 20.68
CA ASP A 176 1.76 23.35 21.51
C ASP A 176 2.56 22.58 22.56
N ARG A 177 2.00 21.48 23.05
CA ARG A 177 2.67 20.59 24.02
C ARG A 177 3.97 20.01 23.49
N TYR A 178 4.08 19.85 22.17
CA TYR A 178 5.26 19.30 21.52
C TYR A 178 6.13 20.37 20.85
N SER A 179 5.88 21.65 21.10
CA SER A 179 6.63 22.77 20.50
C SER A 179 8.15 22.63 20.66
N VAL A 180 8.62 22.32 21.87
CA VAL A 180 10.06 22.13 22.15
C VAL A 180 10.63 20.93 21.38
N LEU A 181 9.90 19.81 21.33
CA LEU A 181 10.33 18.61 20.59
C LEU A 181 10.30 18.86 19.07
N ARG A 182 9.31 19.60 18.59
CA ARG A 182 9.13 19.96 17.17
C ARG A 182 10.24 20.90 16.72
N ASN A 183 10.62 21.86 17.54
CA ASN A 183 11.78 22.73 17.25
C ASN A 183 13.07 21.91 17.14
N LYS A 184 13.30 20.96 18.07
CA LYS A 184 14.45 20.03 17.98
C LYS A 184 14.42 19.20 16.69
N LEU A 185 13.24 18.71 16.30
CA LEU A 185 13.05 18.00 15.03
C LEU A 185 13.43 18.88 13.84
N PHE A 186 12.94 20.12 13.78
CA PHE A 186 13.19 21.04 12.68
C PHE A 186 14.66 21.46 12.58
N THR A 187 15.33 21.67 13.71
CA THR A 187 16.78 21.90 13.73
C THR A 187 17.56 20.67 13.22
N ALA A 188 17.13 19.46 13.57
CA ALA A 188 17.82 18.24 13.19
C ALA A 188 17.72 17.88 11.69
N ILE A 189 16.72 18.41 10.99
CA ILE A 189 16.46 18.12 9.57
C ILE A 189 16.87 19.25 8.63
N SER A 190 17.18 20.42 9.17
CA SER A 190 17.72 21.57 8.44
C SER A 190 19.12 21.91 8.95
N PRO A 191 20.13 21.06 8.69
CA PRO A 191 21.47 21.25 9.25
C PRO A 191 22.24 22.41 8.60
N ASP A 192 21.88 22.81 7.37
CA ASP A 192 22.55 23.88 6.65
C ASP A 192 21.82 25.23 6.85
N PRO A 193 22.43 26.22 7.51
CA PRO A 193 21.87 27.56 7.65
C PRO A 193 21.68 28.29 6.32
N ALA A 194 22.40 27.89 5.26
CA ALA A 194 22.30 28.51 3.94
C ALA A 194 21.05 28.08 3.16
N TYR A 195 20.46 26.93 3.51
CA TYR A 195 19.26 26.38 2.86
C TYR A 195 18.26 25.85 3.90
N PRO A 196 17.64 26.76 4.69
CA PRO A 196 16.69 26.36 5.71
C PRO A 196 15.48 25.64 5.10
N LEU A 197 15.13 24.48 5.67
CA LEU A 197 13.91 23.78 5.28
C LEU A 197 12.70 24.49 5.92
N HIS A 198 11.99 25.31 5.14
CA HIS A 198 10.84 26.09 5.58
C HIS A 198 9.56 25.24 5.70
N ILE A 199 9.57 24.25 6.60
CA ILE A 199 8.46 23.31 6.78
C ILE A 199 7.16 24.01 7.15
N ASN A 200 7.25 25.11 7.90
CA ASN A 200 6.08 25.90 8.32
C ASN A 200 5.46 26.69 7.17
N GLU A 201 6.16 26.87 6.04
CA GLU A 201 5.66 27.57 4.85
C GLU A 201 5.06 26.60 3.83
N LEU A 202 5.31 25.29 3.99
CA LEU A 202 4.73 24.28 3.13
C LEU A 202 3.24 24.06 3.48
N PRO A 203 2.40 23.71 2.49
CA PRO A 203 1.07 23.19 2.76
C PRO A 203 1.14 22.00 3.74
N PRO A 204 0.16 21.83 4.65
CA PRO A 204 0.25 20.83 5.73
C PRO A 204 0.54 19.40 5.25
N ASN A 205 -0.08 19.00 4.13
CA ASN A 205 0.16 17.68 3.52
C ASN A 205 1.57 17.55 2.93
N ALA A 206 2.11 18.62 2.35
CA ALA A 206 3.48 18.64 1.82
C ALA A 206 4.50 18.57 2.96
N ALA A 207 4.28 19.34 4.03
CA ALA A 207 5.09 19.29 5.25
C ALA A 207 5.12 17.88 5.87
N LEU A 208 3.96 17.23 6.00
CA LEU A 208 3.88 15.85 6.48
C LEU A 208 4.61 14.87 5.56
N ASN A 209 4.49 15.01 4.24
CA ASN A 209 5.17 14.13 3.30
C ASN A 209 6.69 14.26 3.43
N GLU A 210 7.20 15.48 3.49
CA GLU A 210 8.62 15.76 3.66
C GLU A 210 9.17 15.11 4.95
N LEU A 211 8.48 15.32 6.06
CA LEU A 211 8.86 14.76 7.36
C LEU A 211 8.83 13.22 7.38
N LEU A 212 7.77 12.62 6.87
CA LEU A 212 7.54 11.17 6.96
C LEU A 212 8.24 10.36 5.85
N SER A 213 8.74 10.99 4.79
CA SER A 213 9.40 10.31 3.67
C SER A 213 10.93 10.48 3.69
N ASN A 214 11.44 11.67 4.03
CA ASN A 214 12.87 11.96 3.93
C ASN A 214 13.59 11.86 5.29
N ASN A 215 12.96 12.32 6.36
CA ASN A 215 13.60 12.55 7.66
C ASN A 215 13.30 11.46 8.71
N ASN A 216 13.28 10.19 8.29
CA ASN A 216 12.68 9.09 9.05
C ASN A 216 13.25 8.86 10.47
N LYS A 217 14.56 9.06 10.69
CA LYS A 217 15.15 8.84 12.03
C LYS A 217 14.72 9.95 13.00
N SER A 218 14.84 11.21 12.59
CA SER A 218 14.48 12.37 13.41
C SER A 218 12.98 12.38 13.71
N ILE A 219 12.12 12.16 12.69
CA ILE A 219 10.67 12.11 12.91
C ILE A 219 10.27 10.92 13.78
N ALA A 220 10.92 9.76 13.66
CA ALA A 220 10.61 8.61 14.51
C ALA A 220 10.94 8.91 15.98
N ASN A 221 12.10 9.53 16.25
CA ASN A 221 12.46 9.93 17.60
C ASN A 221 11.46 10.95 18.17
N PHE A 222 11.08 11.96 17.38
CA PHE A 222 10.04 12.91 17.75
C PHE A 222 8.72 12.20 18.14
N ILE A 223 8.23 11.28 17.31
CA ILE A 223 6.99 10.54 17.59
C ILE A 223 7.12 9.74 18.90
N LEU A 224 8.26 9.08 19.13
CA LEU A 224 8.49 8.27 20.33
C LEU A 224 8.60 9.13 21.60
N ASP A 225 9.28 10.28 21.54
CA ASP A 225 9.36 11.20 22.65
C ASP A 225 7.99 11.80 22.98
N CYS A 226 7.19 12.13 21.97
CA CYS A 226 5.80 12.56 22.18
C CYS A 226 4.96 11.43 22.81
N ASP A 227 5.10 10.18 22.33
CA ASP A 227 4.40 9.02 22.90
C ASP A 227 4.74 8.81 24.38
N ARG A 228 5.99 9.04 24.78
CA ARG A 228 6.40 8.98 26.19
C ARG A 228 5.68 10.03 27.03
N ILE A 229 5.64 11.28 26.58
CA ILE A 229 4.90 12.36 27.27
C ILE A 229 3.40 12.03 27.38
N ARG A 230 2.81 11.42 26.35
CA ARG A 230 1.40 11.04 26.38
C ARG A 230 1.10 10.02 27.46
N ARG A 231 1.93 8.98 27.60
CA ARG A 231 1.73 7.89 28.58
C ARG A 231 1.80 8.36 30.03
N GLU A 232 2.42 9.51 30.29
CA GLU A 232 2.47 10.11 31.63
C GLU A 232 1.17 10.86 31.97
N ILE A 233 0.34 11.20 30.98
CA ILE A 233 -0.85 12.05 31.14
C ILE A 233 -2.16 11.30 30.83
N ILE A 234 -2.18 10.42 29.82
CA ILE A 234 -3.39 9.78 29.25
C ILE A 234 -3.15 8.30 28.95
#